data_AF-A0A143Y0E3-F1
#
_entry.id   AF-A0A143Y0E3-F1
#
_cell.length_a   1.000
_cell.length_b   1.000
_cell.length_c   1.000
_cell.angle_alpha   90.00
_cell.angle_beta   90.00
_cell.angle_gamma   90.00
#
_symmetry.space_group_name_H-M   'P 1'
#
loop_
_entity.id
_entity.type
_entity.pdbx_description
1 polymer ?
#
loop_
_entity_poly.entity_id
_entity_poly.type
_entity_poly.pdbx_seq_one_letter_code
_entity_poly.pdbx_strand_id
1 'polypeptide(L)'
;MNKTGLFKIRRNTGNKVIRSLAFALALSLAAPAAAQAKAVTTPEASLPSDSDVGQITVAVNGDKGVRNFTIFGQHKKPWKKDKYLALHGCAVSSLTTVLSGYTKKYRNYTPQKVRDVVEKKVFGTAVWNKNYSKTIMKQMPVSMYGISRVLESVGIDTKYVRTFNNKSARKEIKKHLKTGNVVVIETNNRTQRNGRFSSKTTTRWSRSKHTMVLLGLTDTGKVIVADSSQRKWSGQNQRIKYTTVKEIVKYMIPCTSSVKTHYFSSTANSGGYVLVNPQD
;
A
#
# COMPACT_ATOMS: atom_id res chain seq x y z
N MET A 1 -60.47 -3.64 80.06
CA MET A 1 -61.91 -3.91 80.00
C MET A 1 -62.26 -4.39 78.61
N ASN A 2 -62.76 -5.63 78.52
CA ASN A 2 -63.69 -6.21 77.53
C ASN A 2 -63.44 -5.93 76.02
N LYS A 3 -63.45 -6.91 75.11
CA LYS A 3 -64.00 -8.27 75.12
C LYS A 3 -63.62 -8.93 73.76
N THR A 4 -63.37 -10.25 73.77
CA THR A 4 -63.82 -11.30 72.81
C THR A 4 -63.86 -10.97 71.30
N GLY A 5 -63.42 -11.81 70.36
CA GLY A 5 -63.43 -13.27 70.31
C GLY A 5 -63.77 -13.69 68.86
N LEU A 6 -63.22 -14.84 68.43
CA LEU A 6 -63.46 -15.51 67.15
C LEU A 6 -64.96 -15.62 66.78
N PHE A 7 -65.31 -15.51 65.50
CA PHE A 7 -65.92 -16.62 64.74
C PHE A 7 -66.03 -16.34 63.23
N LYS A 8 -66.15 -17.44 62.49
CA LYS A 8 -65.90 -17.73 61.06
C LYS A 8 -67.20 -17.60 60.23
N ILE A 9 -67.07 -17.74 58.88
CA ILE A 9 -68.10 -18.14 57.86
C ILE A 9 -68.71 -16.96 57.06
N ARG A 10 -68.83 -16.89 55.71
CA ARG A 10 -68.62 -17.78 54.53
C ARG A 10 -68.62 -16.91 53.24
N ARG A 11 -67.92 -17.39 52.20
CA ARG A 11 -68.18 -17.31 50.72
C ARG A 11 -68.52 -15.92 50.11
N ASN A 12 -68.04 -15.53 48.93
CA ASN A 12 -67.96 -16.33 47.71
C ASN A 12 -67.11 -15.59 46.64
N THR A 13 -66.27 -16.35 45.96
CA THR A 13 -65.95 -16.30 44.51
C THR A 13 -65.82 -14.95 43.81
N GLY A 14 -64.63 -14.67 43.29
CA GLY A 14 -64.47 -13.66 42.25
C GLY A 14 -63.02 -13.41 41.85
N ASN A 15 -62.41 -14.38 41.16
CA ASN A 15 -61.13 -14.22 40.49
C ASN A 15 -61.10 -12.96 39.61
N LYS A 16 -60.05 -12.14 39.73
CA LYS A 16 -58.99 -12.01 38.70
C LYS A 16 -58.01 -10.89 39.08
N VAL A 17 -56.79 -11.32 39.38
CA VAL A 17 -55.60 -10.48 39.55
C VAL A 17 -55.25 -9.86 38.19
N ILE A 18 -55.32 -8.54 38.08
CA ILE A 18 -54.73 -7.80 36.96
C ILE A 18 -53.25 -7.62 37.31
N ARG A 19 -52.40 -8.52 36.80
CA ARG A 19 -50.95 -8.31 36.74
C ARG A 19 -50.65 -7.46 35.51
N SER A 20 -50.18 -6.25 35.74
CA SER A 20 -49.55 -5.37 34.76
C SER A 20 -48.30 -6.06 34.20
N LEU A 21 -48.38 -6.49 32.93
CA LEU A 21 -47.21 -6.90 32.15
C LEU A 21 -46.68 -5.69 31.39
N ALA A 22 -45.55 -5.15 31.83
CA ALA A 22 -44.74 -4.24 31.05
C ALA A 22 -44.09 -5.04 29.91
N PHE A 23 -44.54 -4.82 28.68
CA PHE A 23 -43.92 -5.39 27.49
C PHE A 23 -42.77 -4.48 27.06
N ALA A 24 -41.57 -4.71 27.59
CA ALA A 24 -40.35 -4.15 27.03
C ALA A 24 -40.00 -4.95 25.77
N LEU A 25 -40.43 -4.45 24.61
CA LEU A 25 -40.03 -4.99 23.32
C LEU A 25 -38.59 -4.57 23.03
N ALA A 26 -37.62 -5.34 23.51
CA ALA A 26 -36.23 -5.22 23.10
C ALA A 26 -36.09 -5.74 21.66
N LEU A 27 -36.28 -4.85 20.68
CA LEU A 27 -35.97 -5.14 19.28
C LEU A 27 -34.44 -5.14 19.12
N SER A 28 -33.79 -6.28 19.38
CA SER A 28 -32.40 -6.48 19.02
C SER A 28 -32.29 -6.66 17.50
N LEU A 29 -32.21 -5.53 16.78
CA LEU A 29 -31.68 -5.53 15.43
C LEU A 29 -30.18 -5.84 15.52
N ALA A 30 -29.85 -7.12 15.61
CA ALA A 30 -28.51 -7.59 15.26
C ALA A 30 -28.34 -7.35 13.76
N ALA A 31 -27.76 -6.20 13.41
CA ALA A 31 -27.29 -5.98 12.05
C ALA A 31 -26.43 -7.19 11.66
N PRO A 32 -26.62 -7.77 10.45
CA PRO A 32 -25.75 -8.85 10.02
C PRO A 32 -24.32 -8.33 10.09
N ALA A 33 -23.49 -8.97 10.89
CA ALA A 33 -22.06 -8.70 10.90
C ALA A 33 -21.60 -8.87 9.46
N ALA A 34 -21.30 -7.76 8.79
CA ALA A 34 -20.83 -7.79 7.41
C ALA A 34 -19.68 -8.80 7.38
N ALA A 35 -19.89 -9.93 6.69
CA ALA A 35 -18.90 -10.96 6.56
C ALA A 35 -17.64 -10.27 6.03
N GLN A 36 -16.62 -10.12 6.88
CA GLN A 36 -15.40 -9.44 6.46
C GLN A 36 -14.87 -10.22 5.28
N ALA A 37 -14.88 -9.61 4.09
CA ALA A 37 -14.35 -10.24 2.90
C ALA A 37 -12.96 -10.81 3.23
N LYS A 38 -12.80 -12.12 2.95
CA LYS A 38 -11.56 -12.83 3.25
C LYS A 38 -10.40 -12.07 2.59
N ALA A 39 -9.36 -11.78 3.37
CA ALA A 39 -8.20 -11.08 2.85
C ALA A 39 -7.59 -11.85 1.67
N VAL A 40 -7.32 -11.16 0.57
CA VAL A 40 -6.55 -11.71 -0.53
C VAL A 40 -5.09 -11.84 -0.07
N THR A 41 -4.60 -13.06 -0.06
CA THR A 41 -3.22 -13.40 0.31
C THR A 41 -2.60 -14.31 -0.74
N THR A 42 -1.28 -14.25 -0.87
CA THR A 42 -0.49 -15.16 -1.72
C THR A 42 0.28 -16.13 -0.83
N PRO A 43 0.25 -17.46 -1.08
CA PRO A 43 1.05 -18.40 -0.31
C PRO A 43 2.53 -18.04 -0.36
N GLU A 44 3.19 -17.84 0.78
CA GLU A 44 4.62 -17.48 0.81
C GLU A 44 5.48 -18.53 0.09
N ALA A 45 5.09 -19.81 0.18
CA ALA A 45 5.75 -20.93 -0.50
C ALA A 45 5.64 -20.90 -2.05
N SER A 46 4.69 -20.14 -2.61
CA SER A 46 4.55 -19.97 -4.07
C SER A 46 5.43 -18.84 -4.63
N LEU A 47 6.04 -18.04 -3.76
CA LEU A 47 6.89 -16.92 -4.15
C LEU A 47 8.34 -17.39 -4.35
N PRO A 48 9.13 -16.71 -5.20
CA PRO A 48 10.52 -17.09 -5.45
C PRO A 48 11.36 -17.12 -4.17
N SER A 49 12.11 -18.21 -3.98
CA SER A 49 13.08 -18.37 -2.88
C SER A 49 14.41 -17.66 -3.14
N ASP A 50 14.71 -17.38 -4.42
CA ASP A 50 15.80 -16.55 -4.90
C ASP A 50 15.23 -15.52 -5.88
N SER A 51 15.69 -14.28 -5.74
CA SER A 51 15.33 -13.21 -6.65
C SER A 51 16.50 -12.26 -6.92
N ASP A 52 17.76 -12.74 -6.87
CA ASP A 52 18.96 -11.97 -7.22
C ASP A 52 19.26 -11.91 -8.73
N VAL A 53 18.22 -11.57 -9.49
CA VAL A 53 18.25 -11.52 -10.95
C VAL A 53 18.01 -10.10 -11.48
N GLY A 54 18.33 -9.89 -12.75
CA GLY A 54 18.10 -8.61 -13.44
C GLY A 54 16.63 -8.32 -13.72
N GLN A 55 15.81 -9.35 -13.86
CA GLN A 55 14.38 -9.25 -14.08
C GLN A 55 13.72 -10.55 -13.61
N ILE A 56 12.55 -10.46 -13.00
CA ILE A 56 11.73 -11.62 -12.61
C ILE A 56 10.25 -11.30 -12.77
N THR A 57 9.46 -12.29 -13.17
CA THR A 57 7.99 -12.21 -13.12
C THR A 57 7.51 -12.93 -11.87
N VAL A 58 6.64 -12.29 -11.10
CA VAL A 58 6.11 -12.83 -9.85
C VAL A 58 4.60 -12.80 -9.89
N ALA A 59 4.00 -13.98 -9.67
CA ALA A 59 2.57 -14.18 -9.54
C ALA A 59 2.12 -13.83 -8.11
N VAL A 60 1.15 -12.94 -7.98
CA VAL A 60 0.57 -12.52 -6.70
C VAL A 60 -0.94 -12.54 -6.82
N ASN A 61 -1.64 -13.08 -5.82
CA ASN A 61 -3.09 -13.09 -5.78
C ASN A 61 -3.62 -11.65 -5.67
N GLY A 62 -4.53 -11.28 -6.58
CA GLY A 62 -5.26 -10.02 -6.60
C GLY A 62 -6.77 -10.22 -6.41
N ASP A 63 -7.50 -9.11 -6.43
CA ASP A 63 -8.97 -9.04 -6.31
C ASP A 63 -9.70 -9.85 -7.40
N LYS A 64 -9.14 -9.86 -8.62
CA LYS A 64 -9.73 -10.53 -9.80
C LYS A 64 -8.92 -11.75 -10.24
N GLY A 65 -8.25 -12.41 -9.31
CA GLY A 65 -7.37 -13.56 -9.56
C GLY A 65 -5.88 -13.17 -9.58
N VAL A 66 -5.05 -14.04 -10.15
CA VAL A 66 -3.59 -13.89 -10.12
C VAL A 66 -3.13 -12.75 -11.03
N ARG A 67 -2.30 -11.84 -10.49
CA ARG A 67 -1.57 -10.81 -11.24
C ARG A 67 -0.10 -11.17 -11.35
N ASN A 68 0.44 -11.05 -12.57
CA ASN A 68 1.85 -11.24 -12.85
C ASN A 68 2.55 -9.88 -12.93
N PHE A 69 3.47 -9.63 -12.01
CA PHE A 69 4.27 -8.41 -11.97
C PHE A 69 5.69 -8.69 -12.46
N THR A 70 6.22 -7.84 -13.33
CA THR A 70 7.63 -7.86 -13.73
C THR A 70 8.43 -6.90 -12.87
N ILE A 71 9.38 -7.42 -12.09
CA ILE A 71 10.26 -6.65 -11.19
C ILE A 71 11.66 -6.57 -11.80
N PHE A 72 12.27 -5.39 -11.77
CA PHE A 72 13.54 -5.09 -12.44
C PHE A 72 14.66 -4.81 -11.43
N GLY A 73 15.84 -5.41 -11.63
CA GLY A 73 17.04 -5.15 -10.85
C GLY A 73 17.86 -4.04 -11.49
N GLN A 74 17.70 -2.79 -11.04
CA GLN A 74 18.29 -1.61 -11.69
C GLN A 74 19.84 -1.62 -11.74
N HIS A 75 20.49 -2.41 -10.86
CA HIS A 75 21.95 -2.56 -10.77
C HIS A 75 22.47 -3.88 -11.37
N LYS A 76 21.61 -4.66 -12.01
CA LYS A 76 21.94 -5.97 -12.59
C LYS A 76 21.89 -5.91 -14.12
N LYS A 77 22.56 -6.85 -14.79
CA LYS A 77 22.46 -6.98 -16.26
C LYS A 77 21.01 -7.38 -16.63
N PRO A 78 20.46 -6.89 -17.77
CA PRO A 78 21.09 -6.00 -18.75
C PRO A 78 21.06 -4.51 -18.35
N TRP A 79 20.31 -4.14 -17.32
CA TRP A 79 19.99 -2.74 -16.94
C TRP A 79 21.19 -1.93 -16.42
N LYS A 80 22.23 -2.60 -15.90
CA LYS A 80 23.43 -1.97 -15.33
C LYS A 80 24.13 -0.98 -16.28
N LYS A 81 23.99 -1.13 -17.60
CA LYS A 81 24.60 -0.23 -18.60
C LYS A 81 23.86 1.11 -18.72
N ASP A 82 22.60 1.19 -18.33
CA ASP A 82 21.84 2.44 -18.34
C ASP A 82 22.21 3.27 -17.10
N LYS A 83 22.92 4.38 -17.32
CA LYS A 83 23.40 5.26 -16.25
C LYS A 83 22.24 5.86 -15.44
N TYR A 84 21.10 6.15 -16.06
CA TYR A 84 19.94 6.70 -15.37
C TYR A 84 19.32 5.64 -14.47
N LEU A 85 19.10 4.43 -14.99
CA LEU A 85 18.54 3.35 -14.17
C LEU A 85 19.46 3.00 -12.99
N ALA A 86 20.77 3.00 -13.21
CA ALA A 86 21.74 2.73 -12.15
C ALA A 86 21.66 3.74 -10.99
N LEU A 87 21.41 5.03 -11.27
CA LEU A 87 21.42 6.10 -10.26
C LEU A 87 20.03 6.48 -9.74
N HIS A 88 19.03 6.50 -10.61
CA HIS A 88 17.70 7.08 -10.38
C HIS A 88 16.54 6.14 -10.75
N GLY A 89 16.83 4.91 -11.16
CA GLY A 89 15.85 4.00 -11.76
C GLY A 89 14.76 3.45 -10.84
N CYS A 90 14.80 3.68 -9.53
CA CYS A 90 13.89 3.03 -8.59
C CYS A 90 12.41 3.37 -8.82
N ALA A 91 12.11 4.64 -9.06
CA ALA A 91 10.75 5.11 -9.28
C ALA A 91 10.17 4.58 -10.60
N VAL A 92 10.90 4.71 -11.70
CA VAL A 92 10.44 4.21 -13.01
C VAL A 92 10.38 2.68 -13.05
N SER A 93 11.28 1.98 -12.35
CA SER A 93 11.20 0.51 -12.22
C SER A 93 9.96 0.09 -11.43
N SER A 94 9.63 0.81 -10.35
CA SER A 94 8.42 0.58 -9.57
C SER A 94 7.14 0.87 -10.37
N LEU A 95 7.12 1.98 -11.11
CA LEU A 95 6.02 2.32 -12.02
C LEU A 95 5.83 1.24 -13.10
N THR A 96 6.92 0.79 -13.71
CA THR A 96 6.89 -0.30 -14.71
C THR A 96 6.37 -1.60 -14.10
N THR A 97 6.76 -1.89 -12.86
CA THR A 97 6.24 -3.05 -12.12
C THR A 97 4.72 -2.98 -12.00
N VAL A 98 4.16 -1.85 -11.54
CA VAL A 98 2.69 -1.70 -11.43
C VAL A 98 2.02 -1.82 -12.80
N LEU A 99 2.52 -1.11 -13.82
CA LEU A 99 1.97 -1.18 -15.17
C LEU A 99 1.92 -2.62 -15.69
N SER A 100 2.96 -3.42 -15.44
CA SER A 100 3.01 -4.80 -15.94
C SER A 100 1.90 -5.70 -15.40
N GLY A 101 1.50 -5.51 -14.14
CA GLY A 101 0.49 -6.32 -13.46
C GLY A 101 -0.95 -5.85 -13.67
N TYR A 102 -1.16 -4.60 -14.09
CA TYR A 102 -2.50 -4.00 -14.22
C TYR A 102 -2.97 -3.84 -15.67
N THR A 103 -2.08 -3.93 -16.66
CA THR A 103 -2.46 -3.64 -18.04
C THR A 103 -1.69 -4.48 -19.05
N LYS A 104 -2.42 -5.16 -19.94
CA LYS A 104 -1.85 -6.00 -21.00
C LYS A 104 -0.92 -5.21 -21.93
N LYS A 105 -1.27 -3.94 -22.20
CA LYS A 105 -0.51 -3.07 -23.11
C LYS A 105 0.93 -2.83 -22.66
N TYR A 106 1.15 -2.70 -21.35
CA TYR A 106 2.46 -2.34 -20.79
C TYR A 106 3.18 -3.53 -20.12
N ARG A 107 2.61 -4.73 -20.21
CA ARG A 107 3.16 -5.96 -19.61
C ARG A 107 4.64 -6.20 -19.93
N ASN A 108 5.02 -5.95 -21.17
CA ASN A 108 6.38 -6.20 -21.67
C ASN A 108 7.23 -4.92 -21.80
N TYR A 109 6.81 -3.82 -21.17
CA TYR A 109 7.60 -2.59 -21.20
C TYR A 109 8.79 -2.68 -20.26
N THR A 110 9.90 -2.08 -20.68
CA THR A 110 11.08 -1.89 -19.84
C THR A 110 11.01 -0.54 -19.12
N PRO A 111 11.78 -0.34 -18.03
CA PRO A 111 11.86 0.96 -17.38
C PRO A 111 12.29 2.09 -18.31
N GLN A 112 13.20 1.85 -19.27
CA GLN A 112 13.55 2.85 -20.29
C GLN A 112 12.35 3.19 -21.17
N LYS A 113 11.60 2.18 -21.64
CA LYS A 113 10.43 2.42 -22.49
C LYS A 113 9.33 3.18 -21.76
N VAL A 114 9.11 2.90 -20.46
CA VAL A 114 8.18 3.67 -19.63
C VAL A 114 8.64 5.12 -19.50
N ARG A 115 9.92 5.36 -19.19
CA ARG A 115 10.52 6.71 -19.14
C ARG A 115 10.35 7.46 -20.46
N ASP A 116 10.78 6.87 -21.56
CA ASP A 116 10.98 7.58 -22.84
C ASP A 116 9.67 7.74 -23.62
N VAL A 117 8.70 6.85 -23.40
CA VAL A 117 7.42 6.84 -24.13
C VAL A 117 6.27 7.25 -23.22
N VAL A 118 6.09 6.60 -22.08
CA VAL A 118 4.89 6.77 -21.25
C VAL A 118 4.96 8.06 -20.46
N GLU A 119 6.03 8.28 -19.69
CA GLU A 119 6.19 9.54 -18.95
C GLU A 119 6.19 10.75 -19.89
N LYS A 120 6.93 10.66 -21.00
CA LYS A 120 6.99 11.73 -22.01
C LYS A 120 5.61 12.07 -22.58
N LYS A 121 4.81 11.04 -22.90
CA LYS A 121 3.44 11.24 -23.39
C LYS A 121 2.54 11.89 -22.33
N VAL A 122 2.64 11.46 -21.07
CA VAL A 122 1.75 11.91 -19.99
C VAL A 122 2.11 13.29 -19.48
N PHE A 123 3.39 13.58 -19.30
CA PHE A 123 3.86 14.86 -18.75
C PHE A 123 4.09 15.92 -19.82
N GLY A 124 4.13 15.53 -21.09
CA GLY A 124 4.45 16.39 -22.21
C GLY A 124 5.96 16.55 -22.43
N THR A 125 6.34 16.71 -23.70
CA THR A 125 7.75 16.79 -24.13
C THR A 125 8.52 17.89 -23.42
N ALA A 126 7.92 19.07 -23.18
CA ALA A 126 8.61 20.18 -22.52
C ALA A 126 9.02 19.85 -21.07
N VAL A 127 8.10 19.27 -20.29
CA VAL A 127 8.36 18.88 -18.89
C VAL A 127 9.37 17.72 -18.84
N TRP A 128 9.21 16.74 -19.72
CA TRP A 128 10.13 15.61 -19.83
C TRP A 128 11.54 16.07 -20.20
N ASN A 129 11.68 16.92 -21.24
CA ASN A 129 12.97 17.47 -21.65
C ASN A 129 13.62 18.29 -20.54
N LYS A 130 12.86 19.14 -19.82
CA LYS A 130 13.38 19.90 -18.68
C LYS A 130 14.02 19.02 -17.60
N ASN A 131 13.58 17.77 -17.44
CA ASN A 131 14.21 16.81 -16.54
C ASN A 131 15.38 16.08 -17.20
N TYR A 132 15.18 15.51 -18.38
CA TYR A 132 16.11 14.56 -18.99
C TYR A 132 17.20 15.18 -19.88
N SER A 133 17.11 16.48 -20.22
CA SER A 133 18.20 17.21 -20.87
C SER A 133 19.33 17.60 -19.90
N LYS A 134 19.10 17.47 -18.59
CA LYS A 134 20.10 17.75 -17.57
C LYS A 134 21.19 16.67 -17.57
N THR A 135 22.35 17.02 -17.00
CA THR A 135 23.39 16.04 -16.67
C THR A 135 22.81 14.93 -15.79
N ILE A 136 23.33 13.71 -15.93
CA ILE A 136 22.75 12.51 -15.31
C ILE A 136 22.47 12.68 -13.81
N MET A 137 23.40 13.32 -13.08
CA MET A 137 23.30 13.58 -11.63
C MET A 137 22.20 14.56 -11.23
N LYS A 138 21.76 15.42 -12.16
CA LYS A 138 20.73 16.43 -11.95
C LYS A 138 19.35 15.98 -12.45
N GLN A 139 19.28 14.87 -13.17
CA GLN A 139 18.01 14.26 -13.55
C GLN A 139 17.33 13.71 -12.29
N MET A 140 16.01 13.79 -12.25
CA MET A 140 15.24 13.33 -11.10
C MET A 140 14.37 12.12 -11.48
N PRO A 141 14.16 11.17 -10.55
CA PRO A 141 13.15 10.12 -10.70
C PRO A 141 11.74 10.73 -10.77
N VAL A 142 10.81 10.03 -11.41
CA VAL A 142 9.38 10.36 -11.31
C VAL A 142 8.94 10.33 -9.83
N SER A 143 8.14 11.31 -9.39
CA SER A 143 7.67 11.41 -8.00
C SER A 143 6.46 10.51 -7.74
N MET A 144 6.01 10.38 -6.48
CA MET A 144 4.74 9.72 -6.17
C MET A 144 3.53 10.36 -6.89
N TYR A 145 3.52 11.69 -7.03
CA TYR A 145 2.51 12.38 -7.83
C TYR A 145 2.64 12.03 -9.33
N GLY A 146 3.85 12.05 -9.88
CA GLY A 146 4.07 11.67 -11.27
C GLY A 146 3.62 10.23 -11.56
N ILE A 147 3.91 9.30 -10.65
CA ILE A 147 3.45 7.92 -10.71
C ILE A 147 1.93 7.84 -10.73
N SER A 148 1.25 8.56 -9.82
CA SER A 148 -0.22 8.56 -9.78
C SER A 148 -0.81 9.07 -11.10
N ARG A 149 -0.26 10.16 -11.65
CA ARG A 149 -0.71 10.72 -12.94
C ARG A 149 -0.49 9.78 -14.12
N VAL A 150 0.63 9.05 -14.16
CA VAL A 150 0.85 8.06 -15.23
C VAL A 150 -0.16 6.92 -15.12
N LEU A 151 -0.38 6.37 -13.92
CA LEU A 151 -1.34 5.30 -13.72
C LEU A 151 -2.77 5.72 -14.11
N GLU A 152 -3.21 6.90 -13.65
CA GLU A 152 -4.53 7.46 -14.00
C GLU A 152 -4.68 7.68 -15.51
N SER A 153 -3.64 8.18 -16.18
CA SER A 153 -3.68 8.42 -17.64
C SER A 153 -3.86 7.15 -18.48
N VAL A 154 -3.60 5.98 -17.91
CA VAL A 154 -3.77 4.68 -18.57
C VAL A 154 -4.96 3.88 -18.04
N GLY A 155 -5.86 4.54 -17.30
CA GLY A 155 -7.09 3.95 -16.79
C GLY A 155 -6.91 3.09 -15.53
N ILE A 156 -5.86 3.33 -14.75
CA ILE A 156 -5.66 2.69 -13.44
C ILE A 156 -5.95 3.74 -12.37
N ASP A 157 -7.04 3.56 -11.63
CA ASP A 157 -7.43 4.48 -10.56
C ASP A 157 -6.38 4.51 -9.45
N THR A 158 -6.20 5.68 -8.83
CA THR A 158 -5.28 5.81 -7.71
C THR A 158 -5.81 6.71 -6.60
N LYS A 159 -5.34 6.45 -5.38
CA LYS A 159 -5.41 7.41 -4.28
C LYS A 159 -3.99 7.74 -3.83
N TYR A 160 -3.53 8.93 -4.21
CA TYR A 160 -2.25 9.47 -3.76
C TYR A 160 -2.38 10.10 -2.37
N VAL A 161 -1.84 9.43 -1.36
CA VAL A 161 -1.84 9.89 0.02
C VAL A 161 -0.51 10.56 0.33
N ARG A 162 -0.57 11.88 0.47
CA ARG A 162 0.61 12.74 0.65
C ARG A 162 1.11 12.81 2.08
N THR A 163 0.19 13.12 2.98
CA THR A 163 0.46 13.40 4.38
C THR A 163 -0.23 12.36 5.22
N PHE A 164 0.47 11.84 6.21
CA PHE A 164 -0.05 10.79 7.08
C PHE A 164 0.71 10.75 8.40
N ASN A 165 0.09 10.15 9.41
CA ASN A 165 0.79 9.68 10.60
C ASN A 165 0.93 8.15 10.56
N ASN A 166 1.77 7.57 11.42
CA ASN A 166 2.06 6.14 11.33
C ASN A 166 0.83 5.27 11.68
N LYS A 167 -0.12 5.76 12.47
CA LYS A 167 -1.33 4.99 12.82
C LYS A 167 -2.28 4.88 11.62
N SER A 168 -2.58 6.00 10.99
CA SER A 168 -3.43 6.09 9.79
C SER A 168 -2.84 5.30 8.62
N ALA A 169 -1.58 5.54 8.27
CA ALA A 169 -0.92 4.82 7.17
C ALA A 169 -0.90 3.31 7.39
N ARG A 170 -0.60 2.83 8.62
CA ARG A 170 -0.62 1.39 8.91
C ARG A 170 -2.01 0.78 8.71
N LYS A 171 -3.06 1.48 9.15
CA LYS A 171 -4.45 0.99 9.01
C LYS A 171 -4.84 0.96 7.54
N GLU A 172 -4.60 2.05 6.82
CA GLU A 172 -5.03 2.21 5.43
C GLU A 172 -4.26 1.28 4.48
N ILE A 173 -2.93 1.22 4.57
CA ILE A 173 -2.12 0.33 3.73
C ILE A 173 -2.49 -1.13 4.01
N LYS A 174 -2.69 -1.52 5.27
CA LYS A 174 -3.10 -2.90 5.59
C LYS A 174 -4.51 -3.20 5.07
N LYS A 175 -5.48 -2.27 5.17
CA LYS A 175 -6.82 -2.44 4.57
C LYS A 175 -6.69 -2.63 3.06
N HIS A 176 -5.92 -1.76 2.39
CA HIS A 176 -5.74 -1.79 0.94
C HIS A 176 -5.09 -3.08 0.46
N LEU A 177 -3.98 -3.52 1.06
CA LEU A 177 -3.29 -4.75 0.66
C LEU A 177 -4.17 -6.00 0.84
N LYS A 178 -5.11 -6.01 1.80
CA LYS A 178 -6.07 -7.11 1.97
C LYS A 178 -7.06 -7.25 0.81
N THR A 179 -7.23 -6.20 0.00
CA THR A 179 -8.02 -6.26 -1.24
C THR A 179 -7.25 -6.96 -2.37
N GLY A 180 -5.98 -7.27 -2.18
CA GLY A 180 -5.11 -7.81 -3.23
C GLY A 180 -4.51 -6.75 -4.16
N ASN A 181 -4.81 -5.47 -3.94
CA ASN A 181 -4.25 -4.36 -4.72
C ASN A 181 -2.93 -3.83 -4.15
N VAL A 182 -2.11 -3.25 -5.03
CA VAL A 182 -0.73 -2.84 -4.69
C VAL A 182 -0.67 -1.44 -4.08
N VAL A 183 0.43 -1.15 -3.39
CA VAL A 183 0.78 0.19 -2.90
C VAL A 183 2.18 0.57 -3.36
N VAL A 184 2.33 1.73 -4.00
CA VAL A 184 3.66 2.31 -4.29
C VAL A 184 4.07 3.20 -3.13
N ILE A 185 5.29 3.06 -2.63
CA ILE A 185 5.78 3.81 -1.46
C ILE A 185 7.10 4.52 -1.76
N GLU A 186 7.29 5.68 -1.15
CA GLU A 186 8.57 6.39 -1.13
C GLU A 186 9.20 6.29 0.27
N THR A 187 10.44 5.81 0.34
CA THR A 187 11.13 5.48 1.60
C THR A 187 12.44 6.22 1.80
N ASN A 188 12.85 6.36 3.06
CA ASN A 188 14.05 7.04 3.50
C ASN A 188 15.06 6.06 4.10
N ASN A 189 16.34 6.43 4.14
CA ASN A 189 17.38 5.67 4.84
C ASN A 189 17.30 5.83 6.38
N ARG A 190 16.48 6.77 6.85
CA ARG A 190 16.19 7.05 8.26
C ARG A 190 14.76 6.63 8.59
N THR A 191 14.54 6.18 9.82
CA THR A 191 13.19 5.93 10.33
C THR A 191 12.54 7.24 10.78
N GLN A 192 11.22 7.29 10.78
CA GLN A 192 10.42 8.39 11.29
C GLN A 192 9.34 7.90 12.25
N ARG A 193 8.97 8.81 13.17
CA ARG A 193 7.77 8.70 14.00
C ARG A 193 6.90 9.93 13.73
N ASN A 194 5.77 9.72 13.07
CA ASN A 194 4.82 10.76 12.68
C ASN A 194 5.47 11.92 11.92
N GLY A 195 6.28 11.60 10.91
CA GLY A 195 6.97 12.56 10.03
C GLY A 195 8.30 13.10 10.55
N ARG A 196 8.61 12.93 11.85
CA ARG A 196 9.92 13.30 12.40
C ARG A 196 10.93 12.19 12.17
N PHE A 197 11.90 12.44 11.29
CA PHE A 197 13.00 11.50 11.02
C PHE A 197 14.03 11.48 12.15
N SER A 198 14.53 10.28 12.45
CA SER A 198 15.71 10.07 13.30
C SER A 198 16.95 10.72 12.68
N SER A 199 17.94 11.08 13.50
CA SER A 199 19.28 11.43 13.03
C SER A 199 20.05 10.21 12.49
N LYS A 200 19.75 9.00 12.98
CA LYS A 200 20.47 7.78 12.63
C LYS A 200 20.00 7.19 11.30
N THR A 201 20.94 6.96 10.41
CA THR A 201 20.73 6.20 9.17
C THR A 201 20.83 4.70 9.43
N THR A 202 19.94 3.91 8.82
CA THR A 202 19.96 2.44 8.92
C THR A 202 20.38 1.77 7.61
N THR A 203 20.16 2.44 6.48
CA THR A 203 20.36 1.93 5.11
C THR A 203 19.60 0.65 4.74
N ARG A 204 18.64 0.22 5.59
CA ARG A 204 17.88 -1.02 5.38
C ARG A 204 17.12 -0.99 4.05
N TRP A 205 16.22 -0.03 3.88
CA TRP A 205 15.39 0.03 2.67
C TRP A 205 15.94 0.96 1.59
N SER A 206 16.72 1.96 1.98
CA SER A 206 17.26 2.99 1.08
C SER A 206 18.64 3.45 1.53
N ARG A 207 19.50 3.85 0.58
CA ARG A 207 20.73 4.61 0.88
C ARG A 207 20.46 6.10 1.09
N SER A 208 19.37 6.63 0.51
CA SER A 208 18.90 8.00 0.72
C SER A 208 17.37 8.06 0.59
N LYS A 209 16.85 8.05 -0.65
CA LYS A 209 15.43 7.95 -1.02
C LYS A 209 15.24 6.79 -1.98
N HIS A 210 14.10 6.11 -1.91
CA HIS A 210 13.88 4.90 -2.67
C HIS A 210 12.39 4.58 -2.81
N THR A 211 11.96 4.41 -4.06
CA THR A 211 10.63 3.95 -4.41
C THR A 211 10.57 2.42 -4.48
N MET A 212 9.53 1.83 -3.93
CA MET A 212 9.25 0.39 -3.98
C MET A 212 7.75 0.13 -4.15
N VAL A 213 7.38 -1.12 -4.48
CA VAL A 213 5.99 -1.55 -4.57
C VAL A 213 5.70 -2.62 -3.52
N LEU A 214 4.64 -2.44 -2.75
CA LEU A 214 4.06 -3.46 -1.89
C LEU A 214 3.04 -4.22 -2.73
N LEU A 215 3.39 -5.44 -3.16
CA LEU A 215 2.59 -6.21 -4.12
C LEU A 215 1.35 -6.85 -3.49
N GLY A 216 1.37 -7.12 -2.19
CA GLY A 216 0.28 -7.80 -1.49
C GLY A 216 0.71 -8.32 -0.12
N LEU A 217 -0.15 -9.15 0.46
CA LEU A 217 0.13 -9.89 1.70
C LEU A 217 0.40 -11.36 1.40
N THR A 218 1.31 -11.95 2.17
CA THR A 218 1.41 -13.40 2.26
C THR A 218 0.31 -13.97 3.14
N ASP A 219 0.06 -15.27 3.02
CA ASP A 219 -0.76 -16.05 3.96
C ASP A 219 -0.25 -16.00 5.42
N THR A 220 1.06 -15.82 5.60
CA THR A 220 1.70 -15.57 6.92
C THR A 220 1.55 -14.12 7.42
N GLY A 221 0.90 -13.23 6.65
CA GLY A 221 0.66 -11.84 7.01
C GLY A 221 1.83 -10.88 6.81
N LYS A 222 2.90 -11.32 6.15
CA LYS A 222 4.01 -10.46 5.71
C LYS A 222 3.61 -9.68 4.47
N VAL A 223 4.26 -8.54 4.25
CA VAL A 223 4.14 -7.75 3.03
C VAL A 223 5.15 -8.23 2.01
N ILE A 224 4.71 -8.46 0.78
CA ILE A 224 5.56 -8.80 -0.37
C ILE A 224 6.07 -7.48 -0.95
N VAL A 225 7.36 -7.20 -0.79
CA VAL A 225 8.00 -5.96 -1.26
C VAL A 225 8.76 -6.24 -2.55
N ALA A 226 8.32 -5.65 -3.65
CA ALA A 226 9.09 -5.52 -4.87
C ALA A 226 10.04 -4.33 -4.74
N ASP A 227 11.32 -4.65 -4.73
CA ASP A 227 12.42 -3.69 -4.68
C ASP A 227 13.15 -3.76 -6.02
N SER A 228 13.69 -2.66 -6.54
CA SER A 228 14.56 -2.63 -7.72
C SER A 228 16.05 -2.55 -7.39
N SER A 229 16.39 -2.21 -6.15
CA SER A 229 17.75 -2.01 -5.66
C SER A 229 18.32 -3.24 -4.97
N GLN A 230 19.65 -3.35 -4.98
CA GLN A 230 20.37 -4.35 -4.19
C GLN A 230 20.55 -3.89 -2.73
N ARG A 231 20.40 -4.82 -1.79
CA ARG A 231 20.63 -4.60 -0.35
C ARG A 231 21.36 -5.79 0.26
N LYS A 232 22.48 -5.55 0.93
CA LYS A 232 23.30 -6.62 1.53
C LYS A 232 22.50 -7.51 2.50
N TRP A 233 21.63 -6.90 3.31
CA TRP A 233 20.85 -7.62 4.33
C TRP A 233 19.86 -8.64 3.75
N SER A 234 19.46 -8.50 2.48
CA SER A 234 18.43 -9.36 1.89
C SER A 234 18.99 -10.60 1.21
N GLY A 235 20.30 -10.84 1.22
CA GLY A 235 20.90 -12.07 0.68
C GLY A 235 20.48 -12.32 -0.77
N GLN A 236 19.93 -13.50 -1.08
CA GLN A 236 19.41 -13.83 -2.41
C GLN A 236 18.02 -13.24 -2.70
N ASN A 237 17.33 -12.74 -1.67
CA ASN A 237 16.01 -12.12 -1.79
C ASN A 237 16.11 -10.65 -2.20
N GLN A 238 16.63 -10.41 -3.41
CA GLN A 238 16.97 -9.06 -3.86
C GLN A 238 15.81 -8.33 -4.52
N ARG A 239 15.02 -8.97 -5.40
CA ARG A 239 13.83 -8.33 -6.00
C ARG A 239 12.58 -8.47 -5.13
N ILE A 240 12.41 -9.60 -4.46
CA ILE A 240 11.29 -9.84 -3.55
C ILE A 240 11.81 -9.93 -2.12
N LYS A 241 11.26 -9.09 -1.24
CA LYS A 241 11.62 -9.00 0.18
C LYS A 241 10.36 -9.07 1.03
N TYR A 242 10.53 -9.44 2.29
CA TYR A 242 9.41 -9.55 3.23
C TYR A 242 9.59 -8.64 4.43
N THR A 243 8.49 -8.06 4.88
CA THR A 243 8.44 -7.21 6.07
C THR A 243 7.02 -7.13 6.62
N THR A 244 6.78 -6.27 7.60
CA THR A 244 5.43 -5.95 8.07
C THR A 244 5.06 -4.52 7.68
N VAL A 245 3.76 -4.23 7.56
CA VAL A 245 3.26 -2.85 7.38
C VAL A 245 3.76 -1.95 8.53
N LYS A 246 3.81 -2.48 9.76
CA LYS A 246 4.30 -1.75 10.95
C LYS A 246 5.76 -1.32 10.79
N GLU A 247 6.59 -2.16 10.19
CA GLU A 247 8.01 -1.86 10.00
C GLU A 247 8.23 -0.92 8.82
N ILE A 248 7.64 -1.19 7.65
CA ILE A 248 7.92 -0.39 6.44
C ILE A 248 7.42 1.06 6.56
N VAL A 249 6.30 1.29 7.25
CA VAL A 249 5.74 2.64 7.46
C VAL A 249 6.73 3.56 8.20
N LYS A 250 7.59 3.01 9.06
CA LYS A 250 8.62 3.80 9.74
C LYS A 250 9.60 4.44 8.76
N TYR A 251 9.76 3.92 7.55
CA TYR A 251 10.70 4.46 6.57
C TYR A 251 10.02 5.39 5.56
N MET A 252 8.69 5.39 5.51
CA MET A 252 7.95 6.16 4.52
C MET A 252 8.04 7.66 4.78
N ILE A 253 8.00 8.44 3.70
CA ILE A 253 8.20 9.90 3.73
C ILE A 253 6.87 10.62 3.62
N PRO A 254 6.27 11.15 4.68
CA PRO A 254 5.11 12.03 4.53
C PRO A 254 5.54 13.36 3.93
N CYS A 255 4.70 13.90 3.04
CA CYS A 255 4.85 15.26 2.53
C CYS A 255 4.52 16.28 3.64
N THR A 256 5.22 17.41 3.61
CA THR A 256 4.97 18.57 4.48
C THR A 256 4.56 19.81 3.70
N SER A 257 4.62 19.75 2.36
CA SER A 257 4.21 20.80 1.44
C SER A 257 3.05 20.33 0.57
N SER A 258 2.24 21.28 0.08
CA SER A 258 1.15 21.04 -0.88
C SER A 258 1.62 20.94 -2.33
N VAL A 259 2.85 21.37 -2.64
CA VAL A 259 3.40 21.43 -4.01
C VAL A 259 3.42 20.05 -4.68
N LYS A 260 2.85 19.93 -5.88
CA LYS A 260 2.84 18.71 -6.71
C LYS A 260 3.84 18.86 -7.85
N THR A 261 4.75 17.91 -8.03
CA THR A 261 5.72 17.90 -9.12
C THR A 261 5.74 16.55 -9.81
N HIS A 262 5.85 16.49 -11.14
CA HIS A 262 5.93 15.22 -11.87
C HIS A 262 7.21 14.43 -11.54
N TYR A 263 8.33 15.15 -11.40
CA TYR A 263 9.61 14.59 -10.97
C TYR A 263 9.91 14.95 -9.52
N PHE A 264 10.70 14.11 -8.86
CA PHE A 264 11.09 14.30 -7.47
C PHE A 264 11.82 15.64 -7.31
N SER A 265 11.35 16.47 -6.37
CA SER A 265 11.98 17.76 -6.08
C SER A 265 12.51 17.82 -4.65
N SER A 266 11.80 17.23 -3.70
CA SER A 266 12.18 17.20 -2.29
C SER A 266 11.32 16.20 -1.54
N THR A 267 11.74 15.79 -0.35
CA THR A 267 10.90 14.96 0.53
C THR A 267 9.63 15.67 0.98
N ALA A 268 9.64 17.01 1.05
CA ALA A 268 8.47 17.79 1.41
C ALA A 268 7.35 17.72 0.35
N ASN A 269 7.72 17.57 -0.92
CA ASN A 269 6.80 17.66 -2.07
C ASN A 269 6.47 16.29 -2.71
N SER A 270 7.43 15.35 -2.65
CA SER A 270 7.46 14.16 -3.51
C SER A 270 7.37 12.83 -2.75
N GLY A 271 7.16 12.87 -1.43
CA GLY A 271 6.91 11.69 -0.60
C GLY A 271 5.51 11.11 -0.78
N GLY A 272 4.97 10.48 0.25
CA GLY A 272 3.65 9.87 0.28
C GLY A 272 3.66 8.39 -0.10
N TYR A 273 2.49 7.90 -0.43
CA TYR A 273 2.26 6.60 -1.05
C TYR A 273 1.05 6.65 -1.97
N VAL A 274 1.01 5.75 -2.94
CA VAL A 274 -0.08 5.64 -3.91
C VAL A 274 -0.77 4.30 -3.68
N LEU A 275 -2.03 4.34 -3.25
CA LEU A 275 -2.90 3.17 -3.31
C LEU A 275 -3.36 3.01 -4.76
N VAL A 276 -3.09 1.85 -5.35
CA VAL A 276 -3.46 1.56 -6.75
C VAL A 276 -4.77 0.82 -6.76
N ASN A 277 -5.71 1.24 -7.60
CA ASN A 277 -7.06 0.68 -7.74
C ASN A 277 -7.78 0.49 -6.39
N PRO A 278 -7.88 1.56 -5.57
CA PRO A 278 -8.54 1.47 -4.26
C PRO A 278 -9.99 1.00 -4.42
N GLN A 279 -10.41 0.14 -3.50
CA GLN A 279 -11.81 -0.28 -3.34
C GLN A 279 -12.38 0.50 -2.15
N ASP A 280 -13.55 1.10 -2.31
CA ASP A 280 -14.20 1.88 -1.25
C ASP A 280 -14.62 0.99 -0.05
#